data_AF-A0A6L5YP07-F1
#
_entry.id   AF-A0A6L5YP07-F1
#
_cell.length_a   1.000
_cell.length_b   1.000
_cell.length_c   1.000
_cell.angle_alpha   90.00
_cell.angle_beta   90.00
_cell.angle_gamma   90.00
#
_symmetry.space_group_name_H-M   'P 1'
#
loop_
_entity.id
_entity.type
_entity.pdbx_description
1 polymer ?
#
loop_
_entity_poly.entity_id
_entity_poly.type
_entity_poly.pdbx_seq_one_letter_code
_entity_poly.pdbx_strand_id
1 'polypeptide(L)'
;MKSFFSISGNVESSPLHLGTSLLVATASMLYINATVGAMGGIPLWVGMMVVFYVIRGIVIAGNRMTHHLAFCSKQEVRRMMAAYGIAFFAIWAVMKILLTLAQMLGWGSVSGMTAKECFDSIYGSTLVERWAYVFAAILVISFVMSLFPLIVIRKKELWTAYLIIDGIAFWGISRLVIRICDIWIRKTDRQKIHSVMDALFMCVTPYKWQAGLFLGGAVILLLMITGMVYMIATHCYGPKPGNTIRIPEYFQTENPKEREKIQKEKRKTLILVIVAAVVLVLAVAAFVLFLIAGRMQEEPSYHKVAECLTEDRSFGPVVYNDQVYIPVHCSLDYHENEEPKGYFAYKGENVDSRFYQLSIANMLYTGENGEFPDYLEMYGADMNSYERADKVEKDTEWKNDSIFVLWDEEWLDETAYSRDRTGYSICEKGIVEMLENEFGEVAYRPEDFDDYDAYFTISGYQDPKEAFGDEVNCGEWVGCILVKDNHFYYGNYDNAITGVTLQELLKVLGGNEMQQETQS
;
A
#
# COMPACT_ATOMS: atom_id res chain seq x y z
N MET A 1 -8.54 -29.35 -43.03
CA MET A 1 -8.28 -28.19 -42.16
C MET A 1 -6.86 -27.71 -42.43
N LYS A 2 -6.68 -26.58 -43.14
CA LYS A 2 -5.36 -25.97 -43.33
C LYS A 2 -5.17 -24.87 -42.29
N SER A 3 -4.12 -24.98 -41.49
CA SER A 3 -3.62 -23.92 -40.62
C SER A 3 -3.27 -22.70 -41.49
N PHE A 4 -3.99 -21.58 -41.31
CA PHE A 4 -3.77 -20.33 -42.04
C PHE A 4 -2.82 -19.36 -41.33
N PHE A 5 -2.24 -19.75 -40.18
CA PHE A 5 -1.20 -18.96 -39.51
C PHE A 5 0.16 -19.60 -39.76
N SER A 6 0.71 -19.33 -40.94
CA SER A 6 2.16 -19.40 -41.15
C SER A 6 2.74 -18.09 -40.63
N ILE A 7 3.51 -18.14 -39.55
CA ILE A 7 4.30 -17.00 -39.06
C ILE A 7 5.43 -16.80 -40.10
N SER A 8 5.16 -16.07 -41.18
CA SER A 8 6.21 -15.72 -42.14
C SER A 8 7.05 -14.60 -41.52
N GLY A 9 8.27 -14.93 -41.08
CA GLY A 9 9.21 -14.04 -40.37
C GLY A 9 9.77 -12.85 -41.15
N ASN A 10 9.21 -12.48 -42.31
CA ASN A 10 9.59 -11.27 -43.03
C ASN A 10 8.67 -10.10 -42.65
N VAL A 11 8.80 -9.66 -41.40
CA VAL A 11 8.28 -8.36 -40.97
C VAL A 11 9.44 -7.38 -41.10
N GLU A 12 9.51 -6.61 -42.19
CA GLU A 12 10.37 -5.43 -42.23
C GLU A 12 9.90 -4.51 -41.10
N SER A 13 10.63 -4.53 -39.98
CA SER A 13 10.34 -3.74 -38.79
C SER A 13 10.62 -2.28 -39.08
N SER A 14 9.63 -1.58 -39.64
CA SER A 14 9.74 -0.13 -39.77
C SER A 14 10.01 0.49 -38.38
N PRO A 15 11.01 1.35 -38.20
CA PRO A 15 11.30 2.01 -36.91
C PRO A 15 10.06 2.69 -36.30
N LEU A 16 9.14 3.14 -37.16
CA LEU A 16 7.85 3.72 -36.80
C LEU A 16 6.94 2.73 -36.03
N HIS A 17 6.95 1.45 -36.39
CA HIS A 17 6.12 0.41 -35.74
C HIS A 17 6.62 0.11 -34.32
N LEU A 18 7.94 0.02 -34.14
CA LEU A 18 8.55 -0.11 -32.82
C LEU A 18 8.27 1.13 -31.96
N GLY A 19 8.47 2.33 -32.50
CA GLY A 19 8.18 3.59 -31.80
C GLY A 19 6.71 3.73 -31.38
N THR A 20 5.78 3.34 -32.25
CA THR A 20 4.34 3.36 -31.91
C THR A 20 4.01 2.37 -30.80
N SER A 21 4.59 1.16 -30.84
CA SER A 21 4.36 0.14 -29.82
C SER A 21 4.92 0.57 -28.45
N LEU A 22 6.10 1.19 -28.45
CA LEU A 22 6.73 1.77 -27.27
C LEU A 22 5.88 2.89 -26.66
N LEU A 23 5.37 3.81 -27.49
CA LEU A 23 4.51 4.91 -27.04
C LEU A 23 3.19 4.39 -26.44
N VAL A 24 2.53 3.43 -27.08
CA VAL A 24 1.29 2.83 -26.57
C VAL A 24 1.53 2.12 -25.25
N ALA A 25 2.60 1.33 -25.13
CA ALA A 25 2.93 0.64 -23.88
C ALA A 25 3.23 1.63 -22.74
N THR A 26 4.00 2.67 -23.02
CA THR A 26 4.36 3.70 -22.03
C THR A 26 3.15 4.54 -21.62
N ALA A 27 2.30 4.95 -22.57
CA ALA A 27 1.07 5.65 -22.26
C ALA A 27 0.11 4.79 -21.44
N SER A 28 -0.02 3.49 -21.77
CA SER A 28 -0.85 2.54 -21.03
C SER A 28 -0.35 2.35 -19.60
N MET A 29 0.97 2.27 -19.42
CA MET A 29 1.65 2.17 -18.12
C MET A 29 1.31 3.38 -17.23
N LEU A 30 1.58 4.59 -17.73
CA LEU A 30 1.31 5.83 -17.01
C LEU A 30 -0.17 6.01 -16.70
N TYR A 31 -1.04 5.66 -17.65
CA TYR A 31 -2.49 5.77 -17.49
C TYR A 31 -3.01 4.84 -16.40
N ILE A 32 -2.61 3.56 -16.38
CA ILE A 32 -3.02 2.62 -15.33
C ILE A 32 -2.46 3.03 -13.98
N ASN A 33 -1.22 3.51 -13.90
CA ASN A 33 -0.65 4.03 -12.65
C ASN A 33 -1.44 5.22 -12.09
N ALA A 34 -1.86 6.14 -12.94
CA ALA A 34 -2.64 7.31 -12.52
C ALA A 34 -4.10 6.99 -12.14
N THR A 35 -4.70 5.95 -12.74
CA THR A 35 -6.14 5.64 -12.56
C THR A 35 -6.39 4.50 -11.60
N VAL A 36 -5.69 3.38 -11.78
CA VAL A 36 -5.86 2.17 -10.98
C VAL A 36 -4.89 2.15 -9.80
N GLY A 37 -3.68 2.68 -9.96
CA GLY A 37 -2.60 2.66 -8.96
C GLY A 37 -1.42 1.80 -9.42
N ALA A 38 -0.56 1.34 -8.49
CA ALA A 38 0.72 0.64 -8.76
C ALA A 38 0.66 -0.67 -9.57
N MET A 39 -0.49 -1.02 -10.14
CA MET A 39 -0.70 -2.15 -11.06
C MET A 39 -0.09 -1.93 -12.46
N GLY A 40 0.13 -0.68 -12.88
CA GLY A 40 0.67 -0.33 -14.20
C GLY A 40 2.20 -0.35 -14.25
N GLY A 41 2.86 -1.32 -13.62
CA GLY A 41 4.32 -1.42 -13.60
C GLY A 41 4.94 -2.03 -14.86
N ILE A 42 6.21 -2.44 -14.74
CA ILE A 42 6.98 -3.15 -15.78
C ILE A 42 6.21 -4.32 -16.42
N PRO A 43 5.44 -5.16 -15.68
CA PRO A 43 4.68 -6.26 -16.28
C PRO A 43 3.67 -5.81 -17.34
N LEU A 44 2.93 -4.72 -17.06
CA LEU A 44 1.97 -4.16 -18.01
C LEU A 44 2.70 -3.61 -19.24
N TRP A 45 3.79 -2.87 -19.01
CA TRP A 45 4.56 -2.25 -20.08
C TRP A 45 5.16 -3.29 -21.04
N VAL A 46 5.82 -4.33 -20.52
CA VAL A 46 6.39 -5.43 -21.33
C VAL A 46 5.30 -6.20 -22.05
N GLY A 47 4.22 -6.57 -21.34
CA GLY A 47 3.07 -7.26 -21.94
C GLY A 47 2.47 -6.49 -23.11
N MET A 48 2.19 -5.20 -22.91
CA MET A 48 1.65 -4.34 -23.96
C MET A 48 2.63 -4.15 -25.12
N MET A 49 3.91 -3.90 -24.83
CA MET A 49 4.93 -3.70 -25.87
C MET A 49 5.03 -4.93 -26.78
N VAL A 50 5.20 -6.12 -26.21
CA VAL A 50 5.40 -7.36 -26.96
C VAL A 50 4.15 -7.73 -27.74
N VAL A 51 2.99 -7.76 -27.07
CA VAL A 51 1.75 -8.19 -27.70
C VAL A 51 1.33 -7.23 -28.81
N PHE A 52 1.41 -5.92 -28.55
CA PHE A 52 1.07 -4.93 -29.55
C PHE A 52 2.04 -5.00 -30.73
N TYR A 53 3.35 -5.07 -30.49
CA TYR A 53 4.35 -5.16 -31.55
C TYR A 53 4.17 -6.40 -32.43
N VAL A 54 4.01 -7.59 -31.82
CA VAL A 54 3.90 -8.86 -32.55
C VAL A 54 2.57 -8.95 -33.31
N ILE A 55 1.44 -8.74 -32.63
CA ILE A 55 0.12 -8.95 -33.26
C ILE A 55 -0.16 -7.87 -34.30
N ARG A 56 0.17 -6.60 -34.03
CA ARG A 56 0.03 -5.54 -35.03
C ARG A 56 1.04 -5.73 -36.17
N GLY A 57 2.24 -6.25 -35.90
CA GLY A 57 3.20 -6.64 -36.92
C GLY A 57 2.63 -7.69 -37.89
N ILE A 58 1.98 -8.73 -37.36
CA ILE A 58 1.29 -9.76 -38.16
C ILE A 58 0.17 -9.14 -39.02
N VAL A 59 -0.62 -8.22 -38.44
CA VAL A 59 -1.73 -7.53 -39.15
C VAL A 59 -1.22 -6.59 -40.25
N ILE A 60 -0.05 -5.97 -40.06
CA ILE A 60 0.60 -5.13 -41.08
C ILE A 60 1.26 -6.00 -42.17
N ALA A 61 1.98 -7.05 -41.78
CA ALA A 61 2.70 -7.96 -42.67
C ALA A 61 1.79 -8.84 -43.54
N GLY A 62 0.54 -9.08 -43.11
CA GLY A 62 -0.52 -9.70 -43.92
C GLY A 62 -0.80 -9.00 -45.26
N ASN A 63 -0.19 -7.84 -45.52
CA ASN A 63 -0.21 -7.11 -46.79
C ASN A 63 0.32 -7.87 -48.02
N ARG A 64 0.88 -9.08 -47.92
CA ARG A 64 1.46 -9.76 -49.10
C ARG A 64 0.63 -10.83 -49.78
N MET A 65 -0.47 -11.34 -49.21
CA MET A 65 -1.23 -12.41 -49.91
C MET A 65 -2.75 -12.28 -49.89
N THR A 66 -3.37 -11.50 -49.00
CA THR A 66 -4.83 -11.31 -49.07
C THR A 66 -5.23 -10.10 -48.22
N HIS A 67 -5.87 -9.12 -48.87
CA HIS A 67 -6.71 -8.07 -48.30
C HIS A 67 -6.14 -6.63 -48.18
N HIS A 68 -6.43 -5.86 -49.23
CA HIS A 68 -7.04 -4.52 -49.12
C HIS A 68 -8.49 -4.55 -48.57
N LEU A 69 -8.86 -5.55 -47.77
CA LEU A 69 -10.25 -5.92 -47.43
C LEU A 69 -10.38 -6.23 -45.93
N ALA A 70 -11.61 -6.13 -45.43
CA ALA A 70 -11.99 -6.52 -44.07
C ALA A 70 -11.64 -8.00 -43.78
N PHE A 71 -11.45 -8.37 -42.51
CA PHE A 71 -11.27 -9.78 -42.10
C PHE A 71 -12.34 -10.64 -42.78
N CYS A 72 -11.91 -11.72 -43.44
CA CYS A 72 -12.79 -12.51 -44.28
C CYS A 72 -13.82 -13.30 -43.46
N SER A 73 -13.56 -13.50 -42.17
CA SER A 73 -14.47 -14.21 -41.29
C SER A 73 -14.54 -13.59 -39.90
N LYS A 74 -15.76 -13.54 -39.33
CA LYS A 74 -15.98 -13.22 -37.91
C LYS A 74 -15.18 -14.14 -36.96
N GLN A 75 -14.80 -15.32 -37.44
CA GLN A 75 -14.02 -16.30 -36.70
C GLN A 75 -12.53 -15.92 -36.59
N GLU A 76 -11.99 -15.17 -37.55
CA GLU A 76 -10.61 -14.66 -37.53
C GLU A 76 -10.44 -13.56 -36.49
N VAL A 77 -11.37 -12.59 -36.47
CA VAL A 77 -11.43 -11.53 -35.45
C VAL A 77 -11.44 -12.13 -34.04
N ARG A 78 -12.26 -13.17 -33.83
CA ARG A 78 -12.36 -13.86 -32.54
C ARG A 78 -11.03 -14.52 -32.15
N ARG A 79 -10.36 -15.20 -33.08
CA ARG A 79 -9.07 -15.87 -32.80
C ARG A 79 -7.96 -14.85 -32.50
N MET A 80 -7.91 -13.73 -33.22
CA MET A 80 -6.91 -12.69 -32.97
C MET A 80 -7.14 -11.99 -31.62
N MET A 81 -8.39 -11.70 -31.27
CA MET A 81 -8.72 -11.13 -29.96
C MET A 81 -8.36 -12.09 -28.83
N ALA A 82 -8.64 -13.40 -28.99
CA ALA A 82 -8.24 -14.41 -28.03
C ALA A 82 -6.71 -14.53 -27.92
N ALA A 83 -5.99 -14.54 -29.05
CA ALA A 83 -4.53 -14.56 -29.07
C ALA A 83 -3.93 -13.33 -28.38
N TYR A 84 -4.52 -12.14 -28.58
CA TYR A 84 -4.13 -10.91 -27.92
C TYR A 84 -4.27 -10.99 -26.40
N GLY A 85 -5.44 -11.39 -25.90
CA GLY A 85 -5.68 -11.52 -24.47
C GLY A 85 -4.81 -12.59 -23.81
N ILE A 86 -4.70 -13.77 -24.42
CA ILE A 86 -3.91 -14.89 -23.89
C ILE A 86 -2.42 -14.55 -23.86
N ALA A 87 -1.90 -13.97 -24.95
CA ALA A 87 -0.48 -13.58 -25.01
C ALA A 87 -0.15 -12.50 -23.97
N PHE A 88 -1.04 -11.51 -23.80
CA PHE A 88 -0.86 -10.49 -22.78
C PHE A 88 -0.86 -11.10 -21.38
N PHE A 89 -1.87 -11.90 -21.06
CA PHE A 89 -1.98 -12.52 -19.74
C PHE A 89 -0.78 -13.41 -19.42
N ALA A 90 -0.31 -14.22 -20.39
CA ALA A 90 0.86 -15.07 -20.21
C ALA A 90 2.12 -14.24 -19.90
N ILE A 91 2.40 -13.20 -20.69
CA ILE A 91 3.58 -12.34 -20.47
C ILE A 91 3.46 -11.59 -19.16
N TRP A 92 2.29 -11.03 -18.86
CA TRP A 92 2.03 -10.30 -17.63
C TRP A 92 2.22 -11.19 -16.40
N ALA A 93 1.70 -12.42 -16.42
CA ALA A 93 1.84 -13.39 -15.34
C ALA A 93 3.31 -13.81 -15.15
N VAL A 94 4.02 -14.13 -16.23
CA VAL A 94 5.47 -14.47 -16.17
C VAL A 94 6.28 -13.31 -15.60
N MET A 95 6.03 -12.08 -16.07
CA MET A 95 6.73 -10.90 -15.55
C MET A 95 6.42 -10.63 -14.09
N LYS A 96 5.18 -10.84 -13.64
CA LYS A 96 4.82 -10.72 -12.22
C LYS A 96 5.55 -11.75 -11.37
N ILE A 97 5.60 -13.02 -11.80
CA ILE A 97 6.36 -14.09 -11.12
C ILE A 97 7.85 -13.75 -11.05
N LEU A 98 8.43 -13.26 -12.14
CA LEU A 98 9.85 -12.86 -12.17
C LEU A 98 10.14 -11.70 -11.23
N LEU A 99 9.25 -10.69 -11.15
CA LEU A 99 9.40 -9.57 -10.22
C LEU A 99 9.29 -10.02 -8.77
N THR A 100 8.33 -10.91 -8.45
CA THR A 100 8.23 -11.46 -7.09
C THR A 100 9.47 -12.27 -6.74
N LEU A 101 10.02 -13.06 -7.67
CA LEU A 101 11.27 -13.80 -7.46
C LEU A 101 12.48 -12.86 -7.31
N ALA A 102 12.54 -11.76 -8.07
CA ALA A 102 13.61 -10.77 -7.95
C ALA A 102 13.57 -10.07 -6.57
N GLN A 103 12.37 -9.76 -6.07
CA GLN A 103 12.17 -9.24 -4.73
C GLN A 103 12.60 -10.28 -3.66
N MET A 104 12.20 -11.55 -3.82
CA MET A 104 12.64 -12.65 -2.94
C MET A 104 14.16 -12.86 -2.93
N LEU A 105 14.86 -12.54 -4.03
CA LEU A 105 16.31 -12.68 -4.17
C LEU A 105 17.08 -11.43 -3.73
N GLY A 106 16.41 -10.44 -3.11
CA GLY A 106 17.04 -9.23 -2.58
C GLY A 106 17.44 -8.19 -3.63
N TRP A 107 16.99 -8.33 -4.89
CA TRP A 107 17.17 -7.28 -5.89
C TRP A 107 16.15 -6.16 -5.65
N GLY A 108 16.52 -5.20 -4.81
CA GLY A 108 15.80 -3.93 -4.62
C GLY A 108 15.03 -3.74 -3.31
N SER A 109 15.34 -4.47 -2.23
CA SER A 109 14.91 -4.10 -0.86
C SER A 109 16.00 -4.40 0.17
N VAL A 110 16.20 -3.47 1.11
CA VAL A 110 17.27 -3.39 2.12
C VAL A 110 16.88 -4.14 3.40
N SER A 111 16.36 -5.35 3.30
CA SER A 111 16.11 -6.18 4.48
C SER A 111 16.37 -7.63 4.14
N GLY A 112 17.31 -8.25 4.86
CA GLY A 112 17.67 -9.66 4.76
C GLY A 112 16.58 -10.60 5.28
N MET A 113 15.34 -10.41 4.84
CA MET A 113 14.22 -11.29 5.17
C MET A 113 14.43 -12.68 4.57
N THR A 114 14.13 -13.70 5.36
CA THR A 114 14.26 -15.09 4.97
C THR A 114 13.19 -15.45 3.93
N ALA A 115 13.46 -16.40 3.02
CA ALA A 115 12.51 -16.77 1.96
C ALA A 115 11.12 -17.20 2.49
N LYS A 116 11.05 -17.68 3.74
CA LYS A 116 9.81 -18.03 4.45
C LYS A 116 9.03 -16.79 4.90
N GLU A 117 9.69 -15.82 5.52
CA GLU A 117 9.09 -14.53 5.94
C GLU A 117 8.63 -13.69 4.74
N CYS A 118 9.35 -13.75 3.62
CA CYS A 118 8.91 -13.11 2.38
C CYS A 118 7.70 -13.84 1.76
N PHE A 119 7.64 -15.17 1.85
CA PHE A 119 6.48 -15.94 1.38
C PHE A 119 5.26 -15.71 2.28
N ASP A 120 5.46 -15.63 3.60
CA ASP A 120 4.45 -15.27 4.58
C ASP A 120 4.12 -13.77 4.52
N SER A 121 4.97 -12.89 3.98
CA SER A 121 4.60 -11.50 3.66
C SER A 121 3.73 -11.42 2.39
N ILE A 122 4.05 -12.22 1.36
CA ILE A 122 3.30 -12.28 0.09
C ILE A 122 1.96 -13.02 0.24
N TYR A 123 1.88 -13.99 1.17
CA TYR A 123 0.68 -14.80 1.42
C TYR A 123 0.03 -14.55 2.79
N GLY A 124 0.67 -13.87 3.74
CA GLY A 124 0.15 -13.57 5.07
C GLY A 124 -0.64 -12.27 5.17
N SER A 125 -0.68 -11.45 4.10
CA SER A 125 -1.80 -10.53 3.92
C SER A 125 -3.07 -11.38 3.89
N THR A 126 -3.92 -11.24 4.90
CA THR A 126 -5.12 -12.05 5.10
C THR A 126 -5.91 -12.17 3.78
N LEU A 127 -6.65 -13.26 3.59
CA LEU A 127 -7.54 -13.47 2.42
C LEU A 127 -8.47 -12.27 2.10
N VAL A 128 -8.63 -11.38 3.08
CA VAL A 128 -9.39 -10.14 3.08
C VAL A 128 -8.73 -8.99 2.29
N GLU A 129 -7.42 -9.01 2.01
CA GLU A 129 -6.75 -7.98 1.19
C GLU A 129 -6.53 -8.42 -0.27
N ARG A 130 -6.58 -9.73 -0.53
CA ARG A 130 -6.34 -10.32 -1.85
C ARG A 130 -7.39 -9.94 -2.89
N TRP A 131 -8.63 -9.64 -2.49
CA TRP A 131 -9.69 -9.33 -3.45
C TRP A 131 -9.48 -7.97 -4.13
N ALA A 132 -8.90 -6.98 -3.45
CA ALA A 132 -8.62 -5.66 -4.02
C ALA A 132 -7.59 -5.76 -5.16
N TYR A 133 -6.52 -6.53 -4.94
CA TYR A 133 -5.52 -6.83 -5.96
C TYR A 133 -6.12 -7.60 -7.15
N VAL A 134 -6.96 -8.60 -6.90
CA VAL A 134 -7.63 -9.36 -7.97
C VAL A 134 -8.60 -8.46 -8.75
N PHE A 135 -9.36 -7.61 -8.07
CA PHE A 135 -10.27 -6.66 -8.69
C PHE A 135 -9.52 -5.66 -9.60
N ALA A 136 -8.44 -5.07 -9.07
CA ALA A 136 -7.60 -4.16 -9.83
C ALA A 136 -6.94 -4.87 -11.03
N ALA A 137 -6.52 -6.13 -10.88
CA ALA A 137 -6.01 -6.93 -12.00
C ALA A 137 -7.08 -7.17 -13.08
N ILE A 138 -8.33 -7.46 -12.69
CA ILE A 138 -9.45 -7.59 -13.64
C ILE A 138 -9.69 -6.27 -14.39
N LEU A 139 -9.60 -5.12 -13.70
CA LEU A 139 -9.71 -3.81 -14.35
C LEU A 139 -8.56 -3.55 -15.35
N VAL A 140 -7.32 -3.87 -14.99
CA VAL A 140 -6.17 -3.74 -15.91
C VAL A 140 -6.35 -4.62 -17.14
N ILE A 141 -6.76 -5.88 -16.96
CA ILE A 141 -7.04 -6.79 -18.08
C ILE A 141 -8.17 -6.24 -18.95
N SER A 142 -9.21 -5.67 -18.33
CA SER A 142 -10.33 -5.05 -19.05
C SER A 142 -9.86 -3.88 -19.93
N PHE A 143 -9.00 -3.02 -19.41
CA PHE A 143 -8.39 -1.92 -20.17
C PHE A 143 -7.51 -2.44 -21.30
N VAL A 144 -6.69 -3.44 -21.05
CA VAL A 144 -5.85 -4.01 -22.11
C VAL A 144 -6.70 -4.59 -23.24
N MET A 145 -7.79 -5.29 -22.90
CA MET A 145 -8.73 -5.83 -23.87
C MET A 145 -9.46 -4.73 -24.66
N SER A 146 -9.75 -3.57 -24.06
CA SER A 146 -10.39 -2.45 -24.75
C SER A 146 -9.51 -1.81 -25.83
N LEU A 147 -8.18 -1.92 -25.68
CA LEU A 147 -7.21 -1.43 -26.66
C LEU A 147 -7.05 -2.33 -27.90
N PHE A 148 -7.64 -3.54 -27.92
CA PHE A 148 -7.52 -4.47 -29.05
C PHE A 148 -7.85 -3.84 -30.43
N PRO A 149 -8.89 -2.98 -30.59
CA PRO A 149 -9.19 -2.37 -31.88
C PRO A 149 -8.05 -1.52 -32.45
N LEU A 150 -7.18 -0.95 -31.62
CA LEU A 150 -6.01 -0.16 -32.07
C LEU A 150 -5.00 -0.97 -32.89
N ILE A 151 -5.02 -2.30 -32.78
CA ILE A 151 -4.20 -3.22 -33.56
C ILE A 151 -4.68 -3.26 -35.01
N VAL A 152 -5.98 -3.14 -35.21
CA VAL A 152 -6.62 -3.31 -36.52
C VAL A 152 -6.82 -1.97 -37.25
N ILE A 153 -7.02 -0.87 -36.51
CA ILE A 153 -7.21 0.45 -37.13
C ILE A 153 -5.94 0.91 -37.84
N ARG A 154 -6.03 1.07 -39.16
CA ARG A 154 -4.94 1.64 -39.98
C ARG A 154 -5.04 3.15 -40.18
N LYS A 155 -6.24 3.73 -40.12
CA LYS A 155 -6.46 5.18 -40.31
C LYS A 155 -6.05 5.94 -39.05
N LYS A 156 -5.07 6.85 -39.16
CA LYS A 156 -4.52 7.61 -38.02
C LYS A 156 -5.58 8.42 -37.25
N GLU A 157 -6.53 9.03 -37.95
CA GLU A 157 -7.62 9.82 -37.34
C GLU A 157 -8.54 8.96 -36.48
N LEU A 158 -9.02 7.83 -37.03
CA LEU A 158 -9.86 6.89 -36.27
C LEU A 158 -9.07 6.21 -35.14
N TRP A 159 -7.77 5.99 -35.34
CA TRP A 159 -6.89 5.37 -34.35
C TRP A 159 -6.73 6.27 -33.12
N THR A 160 -6.42 7.56 -33.35
CA THR A 160 -6.28 8.55 -32.27
C THR A 160 -7.61 8.86 -31.59
N ALA A 161 -8.69 9.01 -32.37
CA ALA A 161 -10.03 9.23 -31.81
C ALA A 161 -10.47 8.07 -30.92
N TYR A 162 -10.25 6.81 -31.35
CA TYR A 162 -10.58 5.64 -30.54
C TYR A 162 -9.78 5.62 -29.24
N LEU A 163 -8.46 5.86 -29.29
CA LEU A 163 -7.60 5.89 -28.11
C LEU A 163 -8.09 6.92 -27.07
N ILE A 164 -8.47 8.12 -27.51
CA ILE A 164 -8.96 9.18 -26.62
C ILE A 164 -10.32 8.81 -26.02
N ILE A 165 -11.26 8.32 -26.84
CA ILE A 165 -12.61 7.93 -26.38
C ILE A 165 -12.52 6.77 -25.38
N ASP A 166 -11.71 5.76 -25.68
CA ASP A 166 -11.49 4.61 -24.81
C ASP A 166 -10.87 5.03 -23.47
N GLY A 167 -9.86 5.91 -23.51
CA GLY A 167 -9.26 6.51 -22.32
C GLY A 167 -10.27 7.28 -21.46
N ILE A 168 -11.10 8.13 -22.05
CA ILE A 168 -12.14 8.88 -21.30
C ILE A 168 -13.17 7.92 -20.69
N ALA A 169 -13.58 6.88 -21.42
CA ALA A 169 -14.53 5.88 -20.93
C ALA A 169 -13.97 5.13 -19.71
N PHE A 170 -12.71 4.66 -19.79
CA PHE A 170 -12.06 3.99 -18.67
C PHE A 170 -11.83 4.91 -17.48
N TRP A 171 -11.50 6.19 -17.71
CA TRP A 171 -11.36 7.16 -16.63
C TRP A 171 -12.68 7.34 -15.88
N GLY A 172 -13.80 7.40 -16.62
CA GLY A 172 -15.15 7.42 -16.06
C GLY A 172 -15.47 6.17 -15.23
N ILE A 173 -15.09 4.97 -15.72
CA ILE A 173 -15.26 3.72 -14.98
C ILE A 173 -14.45 3.74 -13.68
N SER A 174 -13.17 4.10 -13.73
CA SER A 174 -12.31 4.19 -12.53
C SER A 174 -12.87 5.19 -11.51
N ARG A 175 -13.35 6.36 -11.96
CA ARG A 175 -13.99 7.35 -11.09
C ARG A 175 -15.31 6.85 -10.51
N LEU A 176 -16.09 6.10 -11.27
CA LEU A 176 -17.33 5.48 -10.77
C LEU A 176 -17.01 4.46 -9.66
N VAL A 177 -15.99 3.63 -9.84
CA VAL A 177 -15.55 2.67 -8.81
C VAL A 177 -15.12 3.42 -7.53
N ILE A 178 -14.29 4.47 -7.65
CA ILE A 178 -13.90 5.29 -6.49
C ILE A 178 -15.13 5.88 -5.79
N ARG A 179 -16.10 6.41 -6.55
CA ARG A 179 -17.34 6.97 -5.98
C ARG A 179 -18.21 5.92 -5.28
N ILE A 180 -18.19 4.67 -5.75
CA ILE A 180 -18.90 3.57 -5.08
C ILE A 180 -18.19 3.23 -3.76
N CYS A 181 -16.85 3.16 -3.77
CA CYS A 181 -16.04 2.94 -2.58
C CYS A 181 -16.20 4.10 -1.57
N ASP A 182 -16.28 5.35 -2.01
CA ASP A 182 -16.45 6.55 -1.16
C ASP A 182 -17.68 6.49 -0.23
N ILE A 183 -18.70 5.70 -0.60
CA ILE A 183 -19.90 5.48 0.23
C ILE A 183 -19.54 4.71 1.52
N TRP A 184 -18.45 3.94 1.49
CA TRP A 184 -18.03 3.01 2.53
C TRP A 184 -16.79 3.50 3.30
N ILE A 185 -16.26 4.67 2.94
CA ILE A 185 -15.04 5.25 3.53
C ILE A 185 -15.40 6.37 4.51
N ARG A 186 -14.80 6.34 5.70
CA ARG A 186 -14.96 7.38 6.75
C ARG A 186 -14.50 8.75 6.22
N LYS A 187 -15.17 9.82 6.65
CA LYS A 187 -14.94 11.19 6.11
C LYS A 187 -13.49 11.68 6.29
N THR A 188 -12.80 11.24 7.33
CA THR A 188 -11.44 11.62 7.69
C THR A 188 -10.40 11.12 6.67
N ASP A 189 -10.61 9.95 6.06
CA ASP A 189 -9.64 9.31 5.16
C ASP A 189 -9.75 9.76 3.69
N ARG A 190 -10.76 10.59 3.37
CA ARG A 190 -11.08 11.00 1.99
C ARG A 190 -9.98 11.79 1.29
N GLN A 191 -9.14 12.50 2.04
CA GLN A 191 -8.10 13.35 1.45
C GLN A 191 -6.95 12.57 0.82
N LYS A 192 -6.80 11.28 1.17
CA LYS A 192 -5.69 10.42 0.70
C LYS A 192 -6.01 9.60 -0.56
N ILE A 193 -7.25 9.64 -1.06
CA ILE A 193 -7.70 8.78 -2.17
C ILE A 193 -7.42 9.44 -3.53
N HIS A 194 -6.46 8.88 -4.28
CA HIS A 194 -6.14 9.34 -5.63
C HIS A 194 -6.41 8.29 -6.71
N SER A 195 -6.23 7.01 -6.38
CA SER A 195 -6.41 5.89 -7.31
C SER A 195 -7.52 4.92 -6.87
N VAL A 196 -7.93 4.03 -7.79
CA VAL A 196 -8.90 2.96 -7.47
C VAL A 196 -8.34 2.04 -6.38
N MET A 197 -7.04 1.74 -6.39
CA MET A 197 -6.42 0.89 -5.39
C MET A 197 -6.52 1.51 -3.99
N ASP A 198 -6.23 2.80 -3.86
CA ASP A 198 -6.34 3.51 -2.57
C ASP A 198 -7.79 3.45 -2.05
N ALA A 199 -8.76 3.62 -2.94
CA ALA A 199 -10.18 3.54 -2.59
C ALA A 199 -10.60 2.11 -2.16
N LEU A 200 -10.04 1.08 -2.79
CA LEU A 200 -10.33 -0.33 -2.46
C LEU A 200 -9.72 -0.73 -1.11
N PHE A 201 -8.52 -0.26 -0.77
CA PHE A 201 -7.90 -0.54 0.53
C PHE A 201 -8.56 0.22 1.67
N MET A 202 -8.96 1.46 1.43
CA MET A 202 -9.65 2.28 2.42
C MET A 202 -11.11 1.85 2.63
N CYS A 203 -11.67 1.07 1.71
CA CYS A 203 -13.02 0.51 1.85
C CYS A 203 -13.02 -0.54 2.97
N VAL A 204 -13.84 -0.33 4.01
CA VAL A 204 -14.05 -1.34 5.06
C VAL A 204 -14.45 -2.66 4.40
N THR A 205 -13.82 -3.74 4.85
CA THR A 205 -13.80 -5.01 4.14
C THR A 205 -15.24 -5.53 3.98
N PRO A 206 -15.71 -5.72 2.74
CA PRO A 206 -17.04 -6.30 2.56
C PRO A 206 -17.01 -7.75 3.06
N TYR A 207 -18.09 -8.24 3.68
CA TYR A 207 -18.28 -9.66 4.04
C TYR A 207 -17.76 -10.57 2.90
N LYS A 208 -17.22 -11.77 3.17
CA LYS A 208 -16.66 -12.67 2.11
C LYS A 208 -17.56 -12.80 0.87
N TRP A 209 -18.88 -12.81 1.07
CA TRP A 209 -19.88 -12.78 -0.01
C TRP A 209 -19.93 -11.45 -0.79
N GLN A 210 -19.88 -10.30 -0.11
CA GLN A 210 -19.82 -8.98 -0.75
C GLN A 210 -18.52 -8.81 -1.55
N ALA A 211 -17.36 -9.26 -1.05
CA ALA A 211 -16.12 -9.29 -1.84
C ALA A 211 -16.28 -10.19 -3.09
N GLY A 212 -16.94 -11.34 -2.93
CA GLY A 212 -17.32 -12.22 -4.05
C GLY A 212 -18.25 -11.52 -5.06
N LEU A 213 -19.17 -10.68 -4.61
CA LEU A 213 -20.04 -9.86 -5.47
C LEU A 213 -19.25 -8.76 -6.19
N PHE A 214 -18.32 -8.07 -5.53
CA PHE A 214 -17.44 -7.09 -6.18
C PHE A 214 -16.59 -7.72 -7.28
N LEU A 215 -15.99 -8.88 -6.99
CA LEU A 215 -15.24 -9.67 -7.97
C LEU A 215 -16.14 -10.17 -9.09
N GLY A 216 -17.34 -10.65 -8.78
CA GLY A 216 -18.34 -11.06 -9.76
C GLY A 216 -18.73 -9.90 -10.69
N GLY A 217 -18.96 -8.71 -10.14
CA GLY A 217 -19.23 -7.48 -10.88
C GLY A 217 -18.06 -7.09 -11.80
N ALA A 218 -16.81 -7.21 -11.33
CA ALA A 218 -15.62 -6.97 -12.14
C ALA A 218 -15.48 -7.96 -13.30
N VAL A 219 -15.75 -9.25 -13.06
CA VAL A 219 -15.74 -10.28 -14.11
C VAL A 219 -16.84 -10.01 -15.14
N ILE A 220 -18.04 -9.63 -14.69
CA ILE A 220 -19.13 -9.24 -15.59
C ILE A 220 -18.70 -8.02 -16.44
N LEU A 221 -18.08 -7.00 -15.83
CA LEU A 221 -17.54 -5.84 -16.53
C LEU A 221 -16.52 -6.24 -17.60
N LEU A 222 -15.56 -7.11 -17.27
CA LEU A 222 -14.58 -7.65 -18.22
C LEU A 222 -15.25 -8.37 -19.40
N LEU A 223 -16.22 -9.25 -19.13
CA LEU A 223 -16.96 -9.97 -20.17
C LEU A 223 -17.74 -9.01 -21.08
N MET A 224 -18.33 -7.97 -20.51
CA MET A 224 -19.09 -6.97 -21.28
C MET A 224 -18.19 -6.10 -22.15
N ILE A 225 -17.06 -5.63 -21.62
CA ILE A 225 -16.05 -4.88 -22.39
C ILE A 225 -15.54 -5.76 -23.53
N THR A 226 -15.18 -7.01 -23.24
CA THR A 226 -14.74 -7.97 -24.25
C THR A 226 -15.80 -8.21 -25.34
N GLY A 227 -17.07 -8.33 -24.95
CA GLY A 227 -18.20 -8.46 -25.87
C GLY A 227 -18.42 -7.21 -26.73
N MET A 228 -18.34 -6.03 -26.14
CA MET A 228 -18.46 -4.74 -26.83
C MET A 228 -17.32 -4.55 -27.83
N VAL A 229 -16.07 -4.81 -27.42
CA VAL A 229 -14.88 -4.78 -28.28
C VAL A 229 -15.03 -5.77 -29.44
N TYR A 230 -15.55 -6.97 -29.19
CA TYR A 230 -15.83 -7.94 -30.25
C TYR A 230 -16.90 -7.44 -31.23
N MET A 231 -17.97 -6.81 -30.75
CA MET A 231 -19.00 -6.21 -31.62
C MET A 231 -18.42 -5.06 -32.47
N ILE A 232 -17.65 -4.16 -31.86
CA ILE A 232 -16.97 -3.06 -32.57
C ILE A 232 -16.01 -3.65 -33.61
N ALA A 233 -15.18 -4.62 -33.23
CA ALA A 233 -14.20 -5.23 -34.11
C ALA A 233 -14.86 -5.98 -35.27
N THR A 234 -15.96 -6.69 -35.04
CA THR A 234 -16.70 -7.37 -36.11
C THR A 234 -17.47 -6.40 -36.99
N HIS A 235 -17.96 -5.28 -36.47
CA HIS A 235 -18.65 -4.27 -37.27
C HIS A 235 -17.68 -3.44 -38.13
N CYS A 236 -16.57 -3.01 -37.54
CA CYS A 236 -15.57 -2.19 -38.20
C CYS A 236 -14.69 -3.01 -39.16
N TYR A 237 -14.33 -4.24 -38.78
CA TYR A 237 -13.32 -5.05 -39.47
C TYR A 237 -13.82 -6.41 -39.95
N GLY A 238 -15.02 -6.86 -39.58
CA GLY A 238 -15.60 -8.09 -40.12
C GLY A 238 -16.06 -7.96 -41.57
N PRO A 239 -16.41 -9.10 -42.21
CA PRO A 239 -16.76 -9.11 -43.62
C PRO A 239 -18.02 -8.27 -43.85
N LYS A 240 -17.91 -7.23 -44.69
CA LYS A 240 -19.04 -6.39 -45.08
C LYS A 240 -19.78 -7.07 -46.24
N PRO A 241 -21.13 -7.18 -46.19
CA PRO A 241 -21.90 -7.68 -47.33
C PRO A 241 -21.64 -6.76 -48.53
N GLY A 242 -21.13 -7.34 -49.63
CA GLY A 242 -20.92 -6.64 -50.90
C GLY A 242 -19.47 -6.48 -51.40
N ASN A 243 -18.46 -7.02 -50.71
CA ASN A 243 -17.05 -6.91 -51.17
C ASN A 243 -16.34 -8.26 -51.37
N THR A 244 -17.09 -9.26 -51.84
CA THR A 244 -16.52 -10.47 -52.45
C THR A 244 -16.16 -10.21 -53.90
N ILE A 245 -14.95 -10.61 -54.28
CA ILE A 245 -14.38 -10.58 -55.63
C ILE A 245 -15.42 -11.04 -56.68
N ARG A 246 -15.43 -10.32 -57.82
CA ARG A 246 -16.22 -10.61 -59.03
C ARG A 246 -16.28 -12.12 -59.34
N ILE A 247 -17.48 -12.69 -59.23
CA ILE A 247 -17.94 -13.88 -59.97
C ILE A 247 -19.07 -13.36 -60.90
N PRO A 248 -19.18 -13.82 -62.16
CA PRO A 248 -19.77 -13.05 -63.26
C PRO A 248 -21.29 -12.86 -63.17
N GLU A 249 -21.71 -11.67 -63.61
CA GLU A 249 -22.98 -11.27 -64.27
C GLU A 249 -24.37 -11.74 -63.78
N TYR A 250 -24.54 -12.49 -62.69
CA TYR A 250 -25.87 -13.00 -62.32
C TYR A 250 -26.62 -12.32 -61.16
N PHE A 251 -26.15 -11.19 -60.63
CA PHE A 251 -26.89 -10.48 -59.57
C PHE A 251 -26.85 -8.97 -59.77
N GLN A 252 -27.39 -8.49 -60.89
CA GLN A 252 -28.02 -7.17 -60.91
C GLN A 252 -29.51 -7.37 -60.62
N THR A 253 -29.94 -7.05 -59.40
CA THR A 253 -31.26 -6.51 -59.05
C THR A 253 -31.39 -6.38 -57.53
N GLU A 254 -30.68 -5.42 -56.91
CA GLU A 254 -31.01 -5.02 -55.53
C GLU A 254 -32.33 -4.24 -55.53
N ASN A 255 -33.39 -4.89 -55.04
CA ASN A 255 -34.73 -4.32 -54.89
C ASN A 255 -34.73 -3.28 -53.73
N PRO A 256 -35.38 -2.10 -53.86
CA PRO A 256 -35.40 -1.07 -52.80
C PRO A 256 -35.92 -1.56 -51.43
N LYS A 257 -36.72 -2.63 -51.40
CA LYS A 257 -37.23 -3.27 -50.17
C LYS A 257 -36.16 -4.01 -49.36
N GLU A 258 -35.07 -4.49 -49.98
CA GLU A 258 -33.98 -5.16 -49.26
C GLU A 258 -33.04 -4.17 -48.56
N ARG A 259 -32.81 -2.99 -49.16
CA ARG A 259 -32.07 -1.89 -48.51
C ARG A 259 -32.77 -1.38 -47.24
N GLU A 260 -34.09 -1.30 -47.27
CA GLU A 260 -34.90 -0.96 -46.09
C GLU A 260 -34.83 -2.02 -44.99
N LYS A 261 -34.79 -3.31 -45.36
CA LYS A 261 -34.58 -4.43 -44.42
C LYS A 261 -33.21 -4.35 -43.74
N ILE A 262 -32.15 -4.10 -44.50
CA ILE A 262 -30.79 -3.97 -43.95
C ILE A 262 -30.66 -2.73 -43.04
N GLN A 263 -31.29 -1.61 -43.40
CA GLN A 263 -31.33 -0.42 -42.52
C GLN A 263 -32.17 -0.64 -41.26
N LYS A 264 -33.30 -1.37 -41.36
CA LYS A 264 -34.10 -1.78 -40.19
C LYS A 264 -33.33 -2.74 -39.28
N GLU A 265 -32.56 -3.68 -39.81
CA GLU A 265 -31.70 -4.56 -39.01
C GLU A 265 -30.56 -3.81 -38.33
N LYS A 266 -29.94 -2.82 -39.01
CA LYS A 266 -28.95 -1.92 -38.40
C LYS A 266 -29.53 -1.05 -37.30
N ARG A 267 -30.74 -0.52 -37.47
CA ARG A 267 -31.47 0.19 -36.40
C ARG A 267 -31.82 -0.73 -35.24
N LYS A 268 -32.26 -1.97 -35.52
CA LYS A 268 -32.55 -2.96 -34.47
C LYS A 268 -31.31 -3.34 -33.67
N THR A 269 -30.16 -3.53 -34.32
CA THR A 269 -28.90 -3.81 -33.62
C THR A 269 -28.40 -2.60 -32.83
N LEU A 270 -28.52 -1.37 -33.36
CA LEU A 270 -28.20 -0.15 -32.62
C LEU A 270 -29.09 0.03 -31.39
N ILE A 271 -30.40 -0.19 -31.54
CA ILE A 271 -31.37 -0.12 -30.44
C ILE A 271 -31.08 -1.22 -29.41
N LEU A 272 -30.73 -2.44 -29.84
CA LEU A 272 -30.38 -3.54 -28.94
C LEU A 272 -29.11 -3.21 -28.12
N VAL A 273 -28.12 -2.56 -28.73
CA VAL A 273 -26.88 -2.11 -28.05
C VAL A 273 -27.19 -0.98 -27.06
N ILE A 274 -28.02 -0.01 -27.43
CA ILE A 274 -28.43 1.07 -26.53
C ILE A 274 -29.25 0.52 -25.36
N VAL A 275 -30.19 -0.40 -25.61
CA VAL A 275 -30.99 -1.05 -24.57
C VAL A 275 -30.10 -1.91 -23.67
N ALA A 276 -29.13 -2.64 -24.22
CA ALA A 276 -28.15 -3.38 -23.42
C ALA A 276 -27.29 -2.44 -22.56
N ALA A 277 -26.88 -1.29 -23.08
CA ALA A 277 -26.13 -0.28 -22.33
C ALA A 277 -26.97 0.41 -21.23
N VAL A 278 -28.27 0.61 -21.45
CA VAL A 278 -29.17 1.17 -20.43
C VAL A 278 -29.50 0.13 -19.35
N VAL A 279 -29.76 -1.12 -19.74
CA VAL A 279 -29.95 -2.24 -18.79
C VAL A 279 -28.68 -2.48 -17.99
N LEU A 280 -27.50 -2.31 -18.58
CA LEU A 280 -26.21 -2.33 -17.91
C LEU A 280 -26.11 -1.25 -16.83
N VAL A 281 -26.38 0.01 -17.18
CA VAL A 281 -26.30 1.13 -16.22
C VAL A 281 -27.30 0.93 -15.08
N LEU A 282 -28.50 0.43 -15.38
CA LEU A 282 -29.53 0.13 -14.39
C LEU A 282 -29.18 -1.08 -13.53
N ALA A 283 -28.55 -2.12 -14.07
CA ALA A 283 -28.10 -3.28 -13.31
C ALA A 283 -26.94 -2.93 -12.38
N VAL A 284 -25.98 -2.14 -12.85
CA VAL A 284 -24.89 -1.60 -12.03
C VAL A 284 -25.44 -0.68 -10.94
N ALA A 285 -26.39 0.22 -11.27
CA ALA A 285 -27.03 1.09 -10.29
C ALA A 285 -27.86 0.31 -9.26
N ALA A 286 -28.63 -0.70 -9.68
CA ALA A 286 -29.42 -1.55 -8.79
C ALA A 286 -28.53 -2.42 -7.89
N PHE A 287 -27.41 -2.91 -8.41
CA PHE A 287 -26.39 -3.62 -7.66
C PHE A 287 -25.73 -2.72 -6.60
N VAL A 288 -25.38 -1.48 -6.97
CA VAL A 288 -24.86 -0.47 -6.04
C VAL A 288 -25.91 -0.14 -4.97
N LEU A 289 -27.18 0.03 -5.33
CA LEU A 289 -28.27 0.27 -4.38
C LEU A 289 -28.54 -0.93 -3.44
N PHE A 290 -28.44 -2.15 -3.93
CA PHE A 290 -28.56 -3.37 -3.13
C PHE A 290 -27.42 -3.51 -2.12
N LEU A 291 -26.21 -3.10 -2.51
CA LEU A 291 -25.03 -3.07 -1.62
C LEU A 291 -25.14 -2.02 -0.52
N ILE A 292 -25.71 -0.83 -0.81
CA ILE A 292 -25.99 0.22 0.20
C ILE A 292 -26.93 -0.28 1.31
N ALA A 293 -27.81 -1.25 1.01
CA ALA A 293 -28.79 -1.76 1.97
C ALA A 293 -28.20 -2.74 3.01
N GLY A 294 -27.00 -3.29 2.77
CA GLY A 294 -26.30 -4.16 3.72
C GLY A 294 -25.60 -3.32 4.78
N ARG A 295 -26.24 -3.09 5.93
CA ARG A 295 -25.63 -2.41 7.07
C ARG A 295 -24.30 -3.04 7.46
N MET A 296 -23.32 -2.18 7.73
CA MET A 296 -22.00 -2.50 8.28
C MET A 296 -22.16 -3.30 9.58
N GLN A 297 -21.36 -4.36 9.74
CA GLN A 297 -21.05 -4.89 11.05
C GLN A 297 -19.66 -4.37 11.41
N GLU A 298 -19.55 -3.79 12.60
CA GLU A 298 -18.29 -3.29 13.16
C GLU A 298 -17.32 -4.49 13.27
N GLU A 299 -16.16 -4.41 12.58
CA GLU A 299 -15.00 -5.25 12.92
C GLU A 299 -14.73 -5.09 14.43
N PRO A 300 -14.10 -6.07 15.12
CA PRO A 300 -13.63 -5.84 16.47
C PRO A 300 -12.69 -4.64 16.42
N SER A 301 -13.19 -3.48 16.84
CA SER A 301 -12.37 -2.28 16.93
C SER A 301 -11.50 -2.49 18.14
N TYR A 302 -10.29 -3.00 17.90
CA TYR A 302 -9.23 -2.82 18.88
C TYR A 302 -9.15 -1.32 19.15
N HIS A 303 -9.20 -0.97 20.43
CA HIS A 303 -9.04 0.40 20.88
C HIS A 303 -7.58 0.60 21.26
N LYS A 304 -7.18 1.86 21.41
CA LYS A 304 -5.89 2.19 22.03
C LYS A 304 -5.88 1.61 23.44
N VAL A 305 -4.91 0.75 23.73
CA VAL A 305 -4.71 0.17 25.07
C VAL A 305 -3.40 0.64 25.70
N ALA A 306 -2.41 0.98 24.88
CA ALA A 306 -1.14 1.52 25.31
C ALA A 306 -0.72 2.72 24.45
N GLU A 307 0.02 3.63 25.05
CA GLU A 307 0.57 4.81 24.38
C GLU A 307 1.98 5.13 24.90
N CYS A 308 2.88 5.53 24.00
CA CYS A 308 4.18 6.08 24.39
C CYS A 308 3.99 7.42 25.13
N LEU A 309 4.73 7.58 26.22
CA LEU A 309 4.70 8.78 27.06
C LEU A 309 5.56 9.92 26.50
N THR A 310 6.53 9.61 25.63
CA THR A 310 7.44 10.56 25.00
C THR A 310 7.30 10.57 23.47
N GLU A 311 7.89 11.55 22.78
CA GLU A 311 7.91 11.58 21.31
C GLU A 311 8.89 10.57 20.70
N ASP A 312 9.75 9.96 21.51
CA ASP A 312 10.67 8.92 21.06
C ASP A 312 9.93 7.62 20.71
N ARG A 313 10.18 7.15 19.48
CA ARG A 313 9.56 5.97 18.89
C ARG A 313 10.40 4.70 19.06
N SER A 314 11.64 4.83 19.51
CA SER A 314 12.60 3.73 19.63
C SER A 314 12.65 3.19 21.05
N PHE A 315 12.92 4.02 22.05
CA PHE A 315 13.17 3.66 23.44
C PHE A 315 12.37 4.51 24.46
N GLY A 316 11.24 5.07 24.03
CA GLY A 316 10.35 5.82 24.90
C GLY A 316 9.58 4.92 25.88
N PRO A 317 9.35 5.34 27.14
CA PRO A 317 8.49 4.64 28.08
C PRO A 317 7.02 4.65 27.63
N VAL A 318 6.24 3.68 28.10
CA VAL A 318 4.87 3.42 27.66
C VAL A 318 3.94 3.33 28.86
N VAL A 319 2.71 3.81 28.70
CA VAL A 319 1.63 3.58 29.67
C VAL A 319 0.70 2.46 29.21
N TYR A 320 0.41 1.53 30.11
CA TYR A 320 -0.64 0.51 29.97
C TYR A 320 -1.34 0.31 31.33
N ASN A 321 -2.66 0.37 31.36
CA ASN A 321 -3.47 0.29 32.59
C ASN A 321 -2.95 1.21 33.73
N ASP A 322 -2.66 2.48 33.40
CA ASP A 322 -2.13 3.48 34.35
C ASP A 322 -0.78 3.10 35.01
N GLN A 323 -0.06 2.13 34.46
CA GLN A 323 1.30 1.76 34.88
C GLN A 323 2.30 2.11 33.79
N VAL A 324 3.51 2.52 34.21
CA VAL A 324 4.61 2.85 33.32
C VAL A 324 5.45 1.59 33.06
N TYR A 325 5.76 1.38 31.79
CA TYR A 325 6.59 0.30 31.28
C TYR A 325 7.79 0.88 30.54
N ILE A 326 8.95 0.29 30.79
CA ILE A 326 10.25 0.73 30.29
C ILE A 326 10.70 -0.25 29.21
N PRO A 327 11.24 0.22 28.07
CA PRO A 327 11.75 -0.66 27.03
C PRO A 327 12.94 -1.48 27.54
N VAL A 328 12.96 -2.75 27.20
CA VAL A 328 14.01 -3.70 27.60
C VAL A 328 14.43 -4.56 26.42
N HIS A 329 15.69 -4.97 26.41
CA HIS A 329 16.24 -5.83 25.37
C HIS A 329 15.96 -7.32 25.64
N CYS A 330 14.69 -7.70 25.70
CA CYS A 330 14.28 -9.10 25.81
C CYS A 330 13.48 -9.55 24.59
N SER A 331 13.74 -10.75 24.09
CA SER A 331 12.95 -11.34 23.01
C SER A 331 11.74 -12.06 23.62
N LEU A 332 10.55 -11.55 23.33
CA LEU A 332 9.26 -12.14 23.73
C LEU A 332 8.57 -12.68 22.48
N ASP A 333 7.81 -13.78 22.62
CA ASP A 333 7.10 -14.46 21.53
C ASP A 333 5.61 -14.67 21.86
N TYR A 334 4.98 -13.73 22.58
CA TYR A 334 3.56 -13.81 22.96
C TYR A 334 2.64 -13.69 21.74
N HIS A 335 3.05 -12.91 20.73
CA HIS A 335 2.30 -12.77 19.48
C HIS A 335 2.03 -14.09 18.75
N GLU A 336 2.85 -15.14 18.95
CA GLU A 336 2.63 -16.46 18.33
C GLU A 336 1.50 -17.25 18.99
N ASN A 337 1.28 -17.05 20.30
CA ASN A 337 0.47 -17.93 21.14
C ASN A 337 -0.77 -17.27 21.72
N GLU A 338 -0.85 -15.93 21.71
CA GLU A 338 -1.89 -15.17 22.40
C GLU A 338 -2.68 -14.23 21.48
N GLU A 339 -3.87 -13.85 21.93
CA GLU A 339 -4.68 -12.83 21.25
C GLU A 339 -4.23 -11.41 21.68
N PRO A 340 -4.19 -10.46 20.73
CA PRO A 340 -3.76 -9.11 21.03
C PRO A 340 -4.79 -8.38 21.92
N LYS A 341 -4.29 -7.60 22.88
CA LYS A 341 -5.14 -6.82 23.81
C LYS A 341 -5.73 -5.58 23.14
N GLY A 342 -4.99 -4.95 22.23
CA GLY A 342 -5.43 -3.76 21.52
C GLY A 342 -4.31 -3.10 20.73
N TYR A 343 -4.54 -1.86 20.28
CA TYR A 343 -3.52 -1.07 19.58
C TYR A 343 -2.56 -0.40 20.57
N PHE A 344 -1.28 -0.47 20.21
CA PHE A 344 -0.20 0.30 20.81
C PHE A 344 0.05 1.56 19.98
N ALA A 345 -0.09 2.75 20.55
CA ALA A 345 0.10 4.00 19.83
C ALA A 345 1.41 4.70 20.20
N TYR A 346 2.07 5.36 19.25
CA TYR A 346 3.02 6.42 19.61
C TYR A 346 2.25 7.66 20.08
N LYS A 347 2.93 8.55 20.83
CA LYS A 347 2.33 9.76 21.41
C LYS A 347 1.59 10.57 20.34
N GLY A 348 0.29 10.77 20.54
CA GLY A 348 -0.55 11.57 19.62
C GLY A 348 -0.97 10.86 18.34
N GLU A 349 -0.68 9.57 18.16
CA GLU A 349 -1.14 8.82 16.98
C GLU A 349 -2.64 8.51 17.00
N ASN A 350 -3.26 8.68 15.84
CA ASN A 350 -4.68 8.41 15.66
C ASN A 350 -4.92 6.96 15.25
N VAL A 351 -5.06 6.07 16.24
CA VAL A 351 -5.32 4.64 16.04
C VAL A 351 -6.69 4.33 15.43
N ASP A 352 -7.65 5.26 15.54
CA ASP A 352 -9.00 5.11 14.97
C ASP A 352 -9.03 5.27 13.45
N SER A 353 -7.90 5.70 12.87
CA SER A 353 -7.69 5.85 11.44
C SER A 353 -7.52 4.48 10.77
N ARG A 354 -8.23 4.23 9.66
CA ARG A 354 -8.03 3.00 8.87
C ARG A 354 -6.62 2.91 8.29
N PHE A 355 -5.98 4.05 8.04
CA PHE A 355 -4.58 4.08 7.62
C PHE A 355 -3.67 3.47 8.70
N TYR A 356 -3.86 3.85 9.96
CA TYR A 356 -3.08 3.29 11.07
C TYR A 356 -3.28 1.77 11.13
N GLN A 357 -4.53 1.31 11.09
CA GLN A 357 -4.89 -0.12 11.13
C GLN A 357 -4.31 -0.96 9.98
N LEU A 358 -3.94 -0.35 8.86
CA LEU A 358 -3.44 -1.05 7.68
C LEU A 358 -1.93 -0.92 7.48
N SER A 359 -1.31 0.13 8.02
CA SER A 359 0.09 0.48 7.70
C SER A 359 1.04 0.47 8.89
N ILE A 360 0.51 0.64 10.10
CA ILE A 360 1.31 0.70 11.33
C ILE A 360 0.85 -0.44 12.25
N ALA A 361 -0.40 -0.37 12.70
CA ALA A 361 -1.10 -1.41 13.45
C ALA A 361 -0.21 -2.20 14.42
N ASN A 362 0.50 -1.47 15.29
CA ASN A 362 1.26 -2.09 16.35
C ASN A 362 0.27 -2.64 17.38
N MET A 363 0.35 -3.96 17.63
CA MET A 363 -0.55 -4.66 18.55
C MET A 363 0.17 -4.95 19.85
N LEU A 364 -0.56 -4.84 20.96
CA LEU A 364 -0.04 -5.15 22.29
C LEU A 364 -0.38 -6.59 22.69
N TYR A 365 0.61 -7.33 23.17
CA TYR A 365 0.49 -8.67 23.74
C TYR A 365 1.04 -8.72 25.16
N THR A 366 0.49 -9.62 25.99
CA THR A 366 0.79 -9.69 27.42
C THR A 366 0.85 -11.15 27.87
N GLY A 367 2.03 -11.70 28.13
CA GLY A 367 2.21 -13.13 28.44
C GLY A 367 1.50 -13.69 29.67
N GLU A 368 0.86 -12.83 30.47
CA GLU A 368 -0.01 -13.21 31.56
C GLU A 368 -1.32 -12.43 31.53
N ASN A 369 -2.45 -13.09 31.82
CA ASN A 369 -3.78 -12.45 31.91
C ASN A 369 -3.98 -11.69 33.23
N GLY A 370 -2.93 -11.09 33.78
CA GLY A 370 -2.98 -10.22 34.95
C GLY A 370 -3.46 -8.82 34.61
N GLU A 371 -3.98 -8.09 35.59
CA GLU A 371 -4.34 -6.67 35.45
C GLU A 371 -3.11 -5.80 35.19
N PHE A 372 -1.98 -6.18 35.76
CA PHE A 372 -0.67 -5.55 35.60
C PHE A 372 0.36 -6.62 35.23
N PRO A 373 0.51 -6.98 33.94
CA PRO A 373 1.54 -7.92 33.52
C PRO A 373 2.94 -7.34 33.80
N ASP A 374 3.92 -8.21 34.04
CA ASP A 374 5.31 -7.77 34.23
C ASP A 374 5.96 -7.35 32.91
N TYR A 375 5.61 -8.04 31.81
CA TYR A 375 6.15 -7.81 30.48
C TYR A 375 5.06 -7.50 29.47
N LEU A 376 5.38 -6.60 28.55
CA LEU A 376 4.57 -6.27 27.39
C LEU A 376 5.38 -6.51 26.12
N GLU A 377 4.71 -7.02 25.10
CA GLU A 377 5.28 -7.14 23.76
C GLU A 377 4.47 -6.28 22.79
N MET A 378 5.16 -5.41 22.06
CA MET A 378 4.63 -4.72 20.90
C MET A 378 5.05 -5.48 19.65
N TYR A 379 4.07 -5.84 18.81
CA TYR A 379 4.33 -6.52 17.55
C TYR A 379 3.46 -5.96 16.42
N GLY A 380 4.08 -5.57 15.32
CA GLY A 380 3.38 -5.00 14.16
C GLY A 380 4.34 -4.49 13.09
N ALA A 381 4.23 -3.20 12.74
CA ALA A 381 5.21 -2.52 11.90
C ALA A 381 6.57 -2.42 12.60
N ASP A 382 6.55 -2.20 13.92
CA ASP A 382 7.72 -2.18 14.79
C ASP A 382 7.60 -3.28 15.85
N MET A 383 8.72 -3.63 16.48
CA MET A 383 8.80 -4.67 17.51
C MET A 383 9.64 -4.18 18.68
N ASN A 384 9.04 -4.12 19.87
CA ASN A 384 9.73 -3.77 21.10
C ASN A 384 9.14 -4.58 22.27
N SER A 385 9.98 -4.79 23.28
CA SER A 385 9.58 -5.40 24.54
C SER A 385 9.69 -4.39 25.67
N TYR A 386 8.76 -4.45 26.62
CA TYR A 386 8.74 -3.55 27.76
C TYR A 386 8.56 -4.33 29.06
N GLU A 387 9.14 -3.81 30.13
CA GLU A 387 9.03 -4.33 31.50
C GLU A 387 8.48 -3.26 32.44
N ARG A 388 7.71 -3.65 33.45
CA ARG A 388 7.08 -2.71 34.38
C ARG A 388 8.13 -1.95 35.20
N ALA A 389 7.99 -0.62 35.28
CA ALA A 389 9.01 0.26 35.86
C ALA A 389 9.38 -0.09 37.31
N ASP A 390 8.41 -0.49 38.15
CA ASP A 390 8.62 -0.86 39.55
C ASP A 390 9.46 -2.14 39.76
N LYS A 391 9.63 -2.93 38.69
CA LYS A 391 10.46 -4.13 38.66
C LYS A 391 11.86 -3.80 38.18
N VAL A 392 11.97 -2.97 37.13
CA VAL A 392 13.25 -2.46 36.62
C VAL A 392 13.97 -1.62 37.70
N GLU A 393 13.26 -0.78 38.45
CA GLU A 393 13.79 0.00 39.59
C GLU A 393 14.41 -0.87 40.70
N LYS A 394 13.91 -2.09 40.90
CA LYS A 394 14.46 -3.02 41.90
C LYS A 394 15.66 -3.79 41.35
N ASP A 395 15.88 -3.71 40.05
CA ASP A 395 17.03 -4.32 39.44
C ASP A 395 18.30 -3.55 39.82
N THR A 396 19.36 -4.30 40.06
CA THR A 396 20.68 -3.75 40.38
C THR A 396 21.72 -4.16 39.34
N GLU A 397 21.30 -4.73 38.21
CA GLU A 397 22.16 -5.13 37.09
C GLU A 397 23.01 -3.96 36.56
N TRP A 398 22.44 -2.75 36.50
CA TRP A 398 23.15 -1.53 36.09
C TRP A 398 24.40 -1.22 36.93
N LYS A 399 24.50 -1.76 38.16
CA LYS A 399 25.69 -1.57 39.02
C LYS A 399 26.93 -2.25 38.44
N ASN A 400 26.78 -3.18 37.50
CA ASN A 400 27.90 -3.81 36.81
C ASN A 400 28.36 -3.04 35.58
N ASP A 401 27.63 -2.00 35.18
CA ASP A 401 27.91 -1.24 33.97
C ASP A 401 29.10 -0.31 34.13
N SER A 402 29.76 -0.06 32.99
CA SER A 402 30.99 0.71 32.91
C SER A 402 30.77 2.12 32.35
N ILE A 403 29.68 2.31 31.60
CA ILE A 403 29.34 3.58 30.94
C ILE A 403 27.87 3.89 31.22
N PHE A 404 27.61 5.16 31.51
CA PHE A 404 26.26 5.68 31.70
C PHE A 404 26.02 6.83 30.73
N VAL A 405 24.84 6.84 30.13
CA VAL A 405 24.44 7.81 29.11
C VAL A 405 23.10 8.41 29.50
N LEU A 406 23.03 9.74 29.46
CA LEU A 406 21.78 10.49 29.49
C LEU A 406 21.35 10.70 28.04
N TRP A 407 20.34 9.98 27.60
CA TRP A 407 19.71 10.15 26.29
C TRP A 407 18.72 11.29 26.32
N ASP A 408 18.80 12.18 25.33
CA ASP A 408 17.86 13.29 25.17
C ASP A 408 16.79 12.89 24.16
N GLU A 409 15.68 12.31 24.63
CA GLU A 409 14.73 11.61 23.75
C GLU A 409 13.96 12.53 22.77
N GLU A 410 13.91 13.84 23.05
CA GLU A 410 13.16 14.78 22.22
C GLU A 410 13.99 15.26 21.01
N TRP A 411 15.32 15.07 21.02
CA TRP A 411 16.25 15.33 19.91
C TRP A 411 15.89 16.59 19.08
N LEU A 412 15.55 17.69 19.74
CA LEU A 412 15.36 18.96 19.06
C LEU A 412 16.76 19.42 18.62
N ASP A 413 16.91 19.88 17.37
CA ASP A 413 18.16 20.43 16.81
C ASP A 413 18.83 21.53 17.69
N GLU A 414 18.14 21.96 18.76
CA GLU A 414 18.56 22.88 19.80
C GLU A 414 17.96 22.52 21.18
N THR A 415 18.23 21.34 21.76
CA THR A 415 17.92 21.19 23.20
C THR A 415 18.78 22.17 23.99
N ALA A 416 18.14 23.02 24.80
CA ALA A 416 18.82 24.08 25.56
C ALA A 416 19.80 23.56 26.62
N TYR A 417 19.86 22.23 26.78
CA TYR A 417 20.48 21.56 27.91
C TYR A 417 21.62 20.64 27.52
N SER A 418 21.73 20.12 26.30
CA SER A 418 22.81 19.20 25.92
C SER A 418 24.07 19.92 25.39
N ARG A 419 25.24 19.44 25.80
CA ARG A 419 26.55 20.04 25.47
C ARG A 419 26.92 19.84 24.00
N ASP A 420 26.56 18.69 23.46
CA ASP A 420 26.91 18.24 22.12
C ASP A 420 25.63 17.98 21.31
N ARG A 421 25.68 18.28 20.00
CA ARG A 421 24.56 18.00 19.06
C ARG A 421 24.36 16.51 18.76
N THR A 422 24.82 15.65 19.66
CA THR A 422 24.75 14.20 19.58
C THR A 422 23.49 13.66 20.25
N GLY A 423 22.73 14.51 20.95
CA GLY A 423 21.49 14.16 21.65
C GLY A 423 21.67 13.07 22.72
N TYR A 424 22.87 12.99 23.27
CA TYR A 424 23.17 12.24 24.49
C TYR A 424 24.35 12.89 25.22
N SER A 425 24.41 12.69 26.53
CA SER A 425 25.52 13.13 27.40
C SER A 425 26.06 11.95 28.19
N ILE A 426 27.37 11.68 28.07
CA ILE A 426 28.01 10.63 28.86
C ILE A 426 28.19 11.15 30.29
N CYS A 427 27.79 10.34 31.28
CA CYS A 427 27.90 10.69 32.68
C CYS A 427 28.76 9.69 33.47
N GLU A 428 29.36 10.17 34.56
CA GLU A 428 30.12 9.33 35.46
C GLU A 428 29.16 8.58 36.40
N LYS A 429 29.46 7.31 36.68
CA LYS A 429 28.68 6.48 37.62
C LYS A 429 28.35 7.18 38.95
N GLY A 430 29.25 8.05 39.43
CA GLY A 430 29.03 8.81 40.67
C GLY A 430 27.77 9.66 40.67
N ILE A 431 27.33 10.21 39.52
CA ILE A 431 26.07 10.97 39.47
C ILE A 431 24.86 10.07 39.64
N VAL A 432 24.88 8.90 39.00
CA VAL A 432 23.83 7.89 39.10
C VAL A 432 23.73 7.40 40.55
N GLU A 433 24.86 7.10 41.18
CA GLU A 433 24.90 6.73 42.60
C GLU A 433 24.40 7.85 43.53
N MET A 434 24.62 9.13 43.19
CA MET A 434 24.07 10.24 43.98
C MET A 434 22.54 10.32 43.87
N LEU A 435 22.00 10.21 42.65
CA LEU A 435 20.55 10.21 42.40
C LEU A 435 19.87 9.04 43.14
N GLU A 436 20.44 7.85 43.02
CA GLU A 436 19.94 6.64 43.68
C GLU A 436 20.02 6.72 45.21
N ASN A 437 21.07 7.32 45.76
CA ASN A 437 21.18 7.51 47.21
C ASN A 437 20.23 8.59 47.75
N GLU A 438 19.90 9.60 46.94
CA GLU A 438 19.04 10.72 47.34
C GLU A 438 17.56 10.36 47.23
N PHE A 439 17.16 9.69 46.15
CA PHE A 439 15.75 9.43 45.83
C PHE A 439 15.34 7.96 46.00
N GLY A 440 16.27 7.01 45.82
CA GLY A 440 15.98 5.58 45.89
C GLY A 440 14.93 5.12 44.89
N GLU A 441 14.14 4.10 45.25
CA GLU A 441 13.07 3.57 44.40
C GLU A 441 12.02 4.64 44.09
N VAL A 442 11.83 4.95 42.81
CA VAL A 442 10.90 5.98 42.35
C VAL A 442 9.58 5.37 41.87
N ALA A 443 8.46 6.02 42.23
CA ALA A 443 7.16 5.70 41.67
C ALA A 443 6.88 6.58 40.45
N TYR A 444 6.81 5.98 39.27
CA TYR A 444 6.52 6.66 38.00
C TYR A 444 5.02 6.87 37.82
N ARG A 445 4.61 8.11 37.54
CA ARG A 445 3.22 8.47 37.27
C ARG A 445 3.09 8.90 35.81
N PRO A 446 2.17 8.32 35.02
CA PRO A 446 1.96 8.73 33.64
C PRO A 446 1.70 10.24 33.48
N GLU A 447 1.00 10.84 34.45
CA GLU A 447 0.65 12.27 34.48
C GLU A 447 1.87 13.21 34.44
N ASP A 448 3.02 12.76 34.97
CA ASP A 448 4.23 13.60 34.99
C ASP A 448 4.84 13.75 33.58
N PHE A 449 4.48 12.86 32.64
CA PHE A 449 4.93 12.87 31.25
C PHE A 449 4.01 13.65 30.31
N ASP A 450 2.90 14.21 30.81
CA ASP A 450 1.94 14.95 29.99
C ASP A 450 2.45 16.37 29.64
N ASP A 451 3.21 17.00 30.53
CA ASP A 451 3.58 18.41 30.45
C ASP A 451 4.99 18.66 31.03
N TYR A 452 6.01 18.25 30.26
CA TYR A 452 7.44 18.48 30.52
C TYR A 452 8.06 19.35 29.40
N ASP A 453 9.16 20.05 29.73
CA ASP A 453 9.96 20.83 28.77
C ASP A 453 11.04 19.97 28.09
N ALA A 454 11.64 19.05 28.84
CA ALA A 454 12.62 18.08 28.33
C ALA A 454 12.57 16.78 29.14
N TYR A 455 12.94 15.67 28.50
CA TYR A 455 12.97 14.34 29.10
C TYR A 455 14.30 13.66 28.78
N PHE A 456 14.98 13.17 29.81
CA PHE A 456 16.21 12.41 29.66
C PHE A 456 16.09 11.00 30.25
N THR A 457 16.51 9.99 29.48
CA THR A 457 16.64 8.61 29.97
C THR A 457 18.05 8.37 30.47
N ILE A 458 18.23 7.74 31.63
CA ILE A 458 19.52 7.28 32.13
C ILE A 458 19.66 5.79 31.84
N SER A 459 20.60 5.43 30.96
CA SER A 459 20.90 4.04 30.62
C SER A 459 22.35 3.68 30.93
N GLY A 460 22.55 2.51 31.51
CA GLY A 460 23.84 1.85 31.74
C GLY A 460 24.20 0.87 30.63
N TYR A 461 25.49 0.76 30.35
CA TYR A 461 26.05 -0.12 29.33
C TYR A 461 27.32 -0.81 29.82
N GLN A 462 27.49 -2.08 29.44
CA GLN A 462 28.70 -2.84 29.78
C GLN A 462 29.86 -2.47 28.86
N ASP A 463 29.61 -2.32 27.55
CA ASP A 463 30.61 -1.93 26.55
C ASP A 463 30.17 -0.65 25.80
N PRO A 464 31.07 0.34 25.59
CA PRO A 464 30.78 1.51 24.75
C PRO A 464 30.25 1.18 23.35
N LYS A 465 30.55 0.00 22.80
CA LYS A 465 30.01 -0.44 21.51
C LYS A 465 28.50 -0.71 21.55
N GLU A 466 27.92 -1.01 22.70
CA GLU A 466 26.48 -1.21 22.86
C GLU A 466 25.72 0.12 22.81
N ALA A 467 26.36 1.19 23.31
CA ALA A 467 25.81 2.55 23.27
C ALA A 467 26.05 3.27 21.94
N PHE A 468 27.18 3.02 21.27
CA PHE A 468 27.65 3.79 20.11
C PHE A 468 27.94 2.95 18.85
N GLY A 469 27.49 1.70 18.82
CA GLY A 469 27.65 0.78 17.69
C GLY A 469 26.67 1.02 16.55
N ASP A 470 26.74 0.17 15.51
CA ASP A 470 25.83 0.22 14.36
C ASP A 470 24.39 -0.23 14.73
N GLU A 471 24.24 -1.04 15.79
CA GLU A 471 22.96 -1.42 16.40
C GLU A 471 22.94 -0.85 17.83
N VAL A 472 22.21 0.25 18.03
CA VAL A 472 22.07 0.91 19.34
C VAL A 472 21.10 0.12 20.19
N ASN A 473 21.53 -0.27 21.40
CA ASN A 473 20.68 -0.96 22.37
C ASN A 473 20.11 0.05 23.39
N CYS A 474 18.93 -0.24 23.94
CA CYS A 474 18.29 0.56 25.00
C CYS A 474 19.12 0.63 26.30
N GLY A 475 20.03 -0.34 26.50
CA GLY A 475 20.88 -0.44 27.69
C GLY A 475 20.09 -0.88 28.93
N GLU A 476 20.78 -1.01 30.05
CA GLU A 476 20.12 -1.24 31.34
C GLU A 476 19.54 0.09 31.82
N TRP A 477 18.23 0.18 31.89
CA TRP A 477 17.58 1.40 32.33
C TRP A 477 17.81 1.62 33.84
N VAL A 478 18.17 2.85 34.21
CA VAL A 478 18.44 3.21 35.61
C VAL A 478 17.39 4.16 36.18
N GLY A 479 16.90 5.08 35.36
CA GLY A 479 15.96 6.10 35.78
C GLY A 479 15.75 7.14 34.69
N CYS A 480 14.98 8.18 34.99
CA CYS A 480 14.80 9.30 34.07
C CYS A 480 14.82 10.67 34.78
N ILE A 481 15.05 11.71 33.99
CA ILE A 481 15.05 13.10 34.46
C ILE A 481 14.01 13.88 33.66
N LEU A 482 13.05 14.45 34.38
CA LEU A 482 12.05 15.37 33.84
C LEU A 482 12.50 16.80 34.09
N VAL A 483 12.34 17.66 33.08
CA VAL A 483 12.59 19.10 33.21
C VAL A 483 11.28 19.85 33.04
N LYS A 484 10.98 20.75 33.96
CA LYS A 484 9.80 21.62 33.89
C LYS A 484 10.07 22.95 34.55
N ASP A 485 9.76 24.05 33.86
CA ASP A 485 9.97 25.42 34.32
C ASP A 485 11.43 25.63 34.78
N ASN A 486 12.39 25.05 34.06
CA ASN A 486 13.83 25.07 34.38
C ASN A 486 14.21 24.43 35.73
N HIS A 487 13.35 23.56 36.27
CA HIS A 487 13.63 22.69 37.42
C HIS A 487 13.80 21.25 36.93
N PHE A 488 14.69 20.50 37.59
CA PHE A 488 15.03 19.12 37.25
C PHE A 488 14.45 18.18 38.31
N TYR A 489 13.88 17.07 37.87
CA TYR A 489 13.20 16.10 38.71
C TYR A 489 13.62 14.68 38.36
N TYR A 490 13.82 13.82 39.36
CA TYR A 490 14.22 12.42 39.17
C TYR A 490 13.00 11.49 39.17
N GLY A 491 12.65 10.96 38.00
CA GLY A 491 11.54 10.04 37.75
C GLY A 491 10.12 10.61 37.87
N ASN A 492 9.85 11.49 38.83
CA ASN A 492 8.56 12.16 39.02
C ASN A 492 8.72 13.58 39.59
N TYR A 493 7.68 14.42 39.50
CA TYR A 493 7.75 15.82 39.95
C TYR A 493 7.83 16.03 41.47
N ASP A 494 7.64 14.98 42.28
CA ASP A 494 7.83 15.06 43.74
C ASP A 494 9.33 15.03 44.11
N ASN A 495 10.19 14.54 43.20
CA ASN A 495 11.61 14.31 43.41
C ASN A 495 12.48 15.43 42.80
N ALA A 496 12.39 16.64 43.32
CA ALA A 496 13.17 17.77 42.82
C ALA A 496 14.68 17.61 43.09
N ILE A 497 15.48 17.63 42.03
CA ILE A 497 16.95 17.56 42.09
C ILE A 497 17.49 18.94 42.46
N THR A 498 18.14 19.04 43.62
CA THR A 498 18.66 20.32 44.14
C THR A 498 20.08 20.19 44.68
N GLY A 499 20.68 21.32 45.07
CA GLY A 499 21.97 21.33 45.76
C GLY A 499 23.14 20.80 44.91
N VAL A 500 23.96 19.93 45.52
CA VAL A 500 25.19 19.40 44.89
C VAL A 500 24.87 18.49 43.72
N THR A 501 23.83 17.66 43.84
CA THR A 501 23.39 16.74 42.79
C THR A 501 22.99 17.49 41.52
N LEU A 502 22.28 18.61 41.65
CA LEU A 502 21.93 19.48 40.53
C LEU A 502 23.16 20.10 39.86
N GLN A 503 24.16 20.53 40.64
CA GLN A 503 25.38 21.11 40.09
C GLN A 503 26.17 20.10 39.26
N GLU A 504 26.26 18.85 39.70
CA GLU A 504 26.93 17.78 38.94
C GLU A 504 26.12 17.41 37.69
N LEU A 505 24.79 17.37 37.78
CA LEU A 505 23.91 17.13 36.62
C LEU A 505 24.08 18.20 35.53
N LEU A 506 24.10 19.48 35.92
CA LEU A 506 24.29 20.58 34.98
C LEU A 506 25.67 20.54 34.31
N LYS A 507 26.71 20.05 35.00
CA LYS A 507 28.04 19.84 34.37
C LYS A 507 28.02 18.76 33.30
N VAL A 508 27.26 17.69 33.53
CA VAL A 508 27.08 16.60 32.56
C VAL A 508 26.33 17.09 31.33
N LEU A 509 25.19 17.75 31.56
CA LEU A 509 24.34 18.27 30.49
C LEU A 509 25.01 19.42 29.73
N GLY A 510 25.86 20.23 30.39
CA GLY A 510 26.58 21.34 29.75
C GLY A 510 25.95 22.70 29.99
N GLY A 511 25.17 22.84 31.07
CA GLY A 511 24.53 24.08 31.48
C GLY A 511 25.55 25.22 31.63
N ASN A 512 25.34 26.29 30.85
CA ASN A 512 26.05 27.56 31.00
C ASN A 512 25.91 28.08 32.44
N GLU A 513 26.95 28.78 32.90
CA GLU A 513 27.06 29.53 34.17
C GLU A 513 26.01 30.66 34.37
N MET A 514 24.81 30.58 33.77
CA MET A 514 23.73 31.58 33.92
C MET A 514 22.92 31.45 35.22
N GLN A 515 23.37 30.67 36.21
CA GLN A 515 22.70 30.55 37.51
C GLN A 515 23.45 31.25 38.67
N GLN A 516 24.58 31.91 38.44
CA GLN A 516 25.27 32.62 39.53
C GLN A 516 24.67 33.99 39.90
N GLU A 517 23.71 34.55 39.16
CA GLU A 517 23.22 35.92 39.41
C GLU A 517 21.87 36.06 40.13
N THR A 518 21.21 34.98 40.57
CA THR A 518 19.91 35.12 41.30
C THR A 518 19.95 34.66 42.77
N GLN A 519 21.14 34.50 43.35
CA GLN A 519 21.31 34.37 44.80
C GLN A 519 22.47 35.25 45.28
N SER A 520 22.28 36.57 45.23
CA SER A 520 23.05 37.54 46.04
C SER A 520 22.10 38.50 46.74
#